data_AF-A0A537VEB9-F1
#
_entry.id   AF-A0A537VEB9-F1
#
_cell.length_a   1.000
_cell.length_b   1.000
_cell.length_c   1.000
_cell.angle_alpha   90.00
_cell.angle_beta   90.00
_cell.angle_gamma   90.00
#
_symmetry.space_group_name_H-M   'P 1'
#
loop_
_entity.id
_entity.type
_entity.pdbx_description
1 polymer ?
#
loop_
_entity_poly.entity_id
_entity_poly.type
_entity_poly.pdbx_seq_one_letter_code
_entity_poly.pdbx_strand_id
1 'polypeptide(L)'
;GLSVTGRIPKIVVTYVFDGGGWNVLRHWPDEWPHLKRLMGEGANYRNALTGSFPSITACAHATIGTGTFPRTHGITGHNIRADASGSRKTYREPGNADPSDILAPTLADLYSDASGNRVWVGEVGYQVWHIGMIGFGGPNRGADEKPVGVYWNEGMGSWAPHNPALFRLPATVPGLDVFEAHQTDFAAKESSLTSSGWDRQFDPSGGRSPCCSPPVVQYQHDLLVATLDSEPIGAEGPSLLYTTYKSPDYTGHVYNMYSDWEGLMLRTVDEQLGRLVEELEARYPGEYVLMVTADHGQCPLPDAVNGVRLDPIQLTRSIEEAFGAGPTSVVQDVWPSEVYMNVPGLRDAGASLDDVAAHIRHLTYRQNLGPYVPRNAIEQDLLDDPEFSAVFASTWLDRLWDVSRFGDTIYTGQDVDPGIPPASLNL
;
A
#
# COMPACT_ATOMS: atom_id res chain seq x y z
N GLY A 1 6.23 -30.05 -5.81
CA GLY A 1 6.22 -30.23 -4.35
C GLY A 1 7.56 -29.79 -3.82
N LEU A 2 7.57 -28.93 -2.80
CA LEU A 2 8.82 -28.36 -2.25
C LEU A 2 9.72 -29.48 -1.68
N SER A 3 11.00 -29.47 -2.06
CA SER A 3 12.01 -30.36 -1.50
C SER A 3 12.85 -29.62 -0.47
N VAL A 4 13.10 -30.26 0.68
CA VAL A 4 14.03 -29.71 1.67
C VAL A 4 15.43 -29.80 1.08
N THR A 5 16.05 -28.65 0.80
CA THR A 5 17.39 -28.59 0.22
C THR A 5 18.50 -28.78 1.26
N GLY A 6 18.17 -28.59 2.55
CA GLY A 6 19.15 -28.60 3.66
C GLY A 6 20.12 -27.42 3.65
N ARG A 7 19.94 -26.46 2.73
CA ARG A 7 20.75 -25.24 2.62
C ARG A 7 20.04 -24.10 3.34
N ILE A 8 20.81 -23.32 4.10
CA ILE A 8 20.33 -22.08 4.70
C ILE A 8 20.45 -20.99 3.65
N PRO A 9 19.39 -20.21 3.36
CA PRO A 9 19.46 -19.16 2.36
C PRO A 9 20.44 -18.06 2.78
N LYS A 10 21.11 -17.46 1.80
CA LYS A 10 21.92 -16.24 1.94
C LYS A 10 21.05 -15.00 2.07
N ILE A 11 19.88 -15.00 1.45
CA ILE A 11 18.96 -13.87 1.48
C ILE A 11 17.50 -14.33 1.42
N VAL A 12 16.64 -13.61 2.14
CA VAL A 12 15.19 -13.65 2.02
C VAL A 12 14.74 -12.30 1.47
N VAL A 13 14.11 -12.30 0.29
CA VAL A 13 13.60 -11.11 -0.36
C VAL A 13 12.07 -11.10 -0.29
N THR A 14 11.49 -10.02 0.20
CA THR A 14 10.05 -9.75 0.12
C THR A 14 9.80 -8.73 -0.98
N TYR A 15 9.09 -9.14 -2.03
CA TYR A 15 8.75 -8.33 -3.19
C TYR A 15 7.25 -8.03 -3.17
N VAL A 16 6.89 -6.75 -3.05
CA VAL A 16 5.49 -6.30 -2.97
C VAL A 16 5.10 -5.57 -4.24
N PHE A 17 4.03 -6.05 -4.90
CA PHE A 17 3.30 -5.31 -5.92
C PHE A 17 2.28 -4.42 -5.22
N ASP A 18 2.55 -3.12 -5.09
CA ASP A 18 1.61 -2.20 -4.44
C ASP A 18 0.35 -2.07 -5.29
N GLY A 19 -0.82 -2.36 -4.71
CA GLY A 19 -2.10 -2.44 -5.43
C GLY A 19 -2.23 -3.65 -6.38
N GLY A 20 -1.28 -4.59 -6.40
CA GLY A 20 -1.25 -5.75 -7.30
C GLY A 20 -2.17 -6.91 -6.91
N GLY A 21 -3.32 -6.64 -6.31
CA GLY A 21 -4.26 -7.66 -5.84
C GLY A 21 -4.92 -8.46 -6.98
N TRP A 22 -5.55 -9.57 -6.61
CA TRP A 22 -6.12 -10.54 -7.57
C TRP A 22 -7.12 -9.94 -8.56
N ASN A 23 -7.88 -8.92 -8.17
CA ASN A 23 -8.83 -8.27 -9.07
C ASN A 23 -8.13 -7.53 -10.21
N VAL A 24 -6.95 -6.95 -9.97
CA VAL A 24 -6.13 -6.28 -11.00
C VAL A 24 -5.42 -7.32 -11.87
N LEU A 25 -4.76 -8.30 -11.26
CA LEU A 25 -4.07 -9.37 -11.99
C LEU A 25 -5.00 -10.21 -12.88
N ARG A 26 -6.25 -10.41 -12.47
CA ARG A 26 -7.26 -11.09 -13.32
C ARG A 26 -7.69 -10.25 -14.51
N HIS A 27 -7.77 -8.94 -14.35
CA HIS A 27 -8.14 -8.06 -15.44
C HIS A 27 -7.04 -8.04 -16.52
N TRP A 28 -5.79 -8.13 -16.10
CA TRP A 28 -4.59 -8.13 -16.94
C TRP A 28 -3.86 -9.49 -16.90
N PRO A 29 -4.48 -10.60 -17.36
CA PRO A 29 -3.94 -11.95 -17.14
C PRO A 29 -2.63 -12.23 -17.88
N ASP A 30 -2.30 -11.45 -18.90
CA ASP A 30 -1.12 -11.62 -19.75
C ASP A 30 0.03 -10.66 -19.41
N GLU A 31 -0.18 -9.77 -18.43
CA GLU A 31 0.76 -8.72 -18.03
C GLU A 31 1.67 -9.14 -16.85
N TRP A 32 1.60 -10.40 -16.41
CA TRP A 32 2.45 -10.90 -15.31
C TRP A 32 2.98 -12.34 -15.54
N PRO A 33 3.61 -12.62 -16.70
CA PRO A 33 4.09 -13.96 -17.03
C PRO A 33 5.16 -14.51 -16.07
N HIS A 34 6.03 -13.68 -15.50
CA HIS A 34 7.07 -14.14 -14.57
C HIS A 34 6.49 -14.56 -13.22
N LEU A 35 5.59 -13.76 -12.65
CA LEU A 35 4.84 -14.13 -11.46
C LEU A 35 4.02 -15.41 -11.69
N LYS A 36 3.36 -15.54 -12.85
CA LYS A 36 2.60 -16.74 -13.22
C LYS A 36 3.49 -17.99 -13.22
N ARG A 37 4.68 -17.89 -13.81
CA ARG A 37 5.69 -18.97 -13.80
C ARG A 37 6.14 -19.31 -12.37
N LEU A 38 6.48 -18.31 -11.55
CA LEU A 38 6.90 -18.51 -10.16
C LEU A 38 5.81 -19.19 -9.31
N MET A 39 4.53 -18.88 -9.56
CA MET A 39 3.41 -19.56 -8.90
C MET A 39 3.33 -21.05 -9.25
N GLY A 40 3.77 -21.46 -10.45
CA GLY A 40 3.84 -22.86 -10.87
C GLY A 40 5.08 -23.61 -10.35
N GLU A 41 6.18 -22.89 -10.11
CA GLU A 41 7.45 -23.46 -9.64
C GLU A 41 7.58 -23.46 -8.09
N GLY A 42 6.89 -22.55 -7.41
CA GLY A 42 6.98 -22.32 -5.97
C GLY A 42 5.79 -22.81 -5.15
N ALA A 43 5.67 -22.26 -3.94
CA ALA A 43 4.46 -22.38 -3.12
C ALA A 43 3.56 -21.18 -3.35
N ASN A 44 2.31 -21.43 -3.72
CA ASN A 44 1.33 -20.41 -4.03
C ASN A 44 0.18 -20.44 -3.03
N TYR A 45 0.04 -19.38 -2.23
CA TYR A 45 -1.09 -19.20 -1.32
C TYR A 45 -2.10 -18.23 -1.93
N ARG A 46 -3.19 -18.78 -2.45
CA ARG A 46 -4.14 -18.02 -3.29
C ARG A 46 -5.20 -17.30 -2.49
N ASN A 47 -5.58 -17.86 -1.35
CA ASN A 47 -6.60 -17.29 -0.46
C ASN A 47 -5.96 -16.43 0.64
N ALA A 48 -5.10 -15.50 0.22
CA ALA A 48 -4.52 -14.47 1.09
C ALA A 48 -5.52 -13.34 1.31
N LEU A 49 -5.56 -12.83 2.54
CA LEU A 49 -6.31 -11.64 2.91
C LEU A 49 -5.32 -10.59 3.39
N THR A 50 -5.48 -9.33 2.98
CA THR A 50 -4.67 -8.20 3.47
C THR A 50 -4.71 -8.09 4.99
N GLY A 51 -5.82 -8.50 5.62
CA GLY A 51 -5.94 -8.55 7.08
C GLY A 51 -6.23 -7.20 7.74
N SER A 52 -6.49 -6.17 6.95
CA SER A 52 -6.89 -4.84 7.42
C SER A 52 -8.10 -4.31 6.65
N PHE A 53 -8.88 -3.49 7.33
CA PHE A 53 -9.81 -2.55 6.73
C PHE A 53 -9.54 -1.19 7.39
N PRO A 54 -9.27 -0.12 6.62
CA PRO A 54 -9.10 -0.11 5.16
C PRO A 54 -7.89 -0.93 4.68
N SER A 55 -7.94 -1.41 3.44
CA SER A 55 -6.83 -2.13 2.78
C SER A 55 -5.89 -1.14 2.11
N ILE A 56 -4.96 -0.56 2.87
CA ILE A 56 -4.08 0.54 2.42
C ILE A 56 -2.62 0.30 2.79
N THR A 57 -1.72 0.86 1.97
CA THR A 57 -0.27 0.61 1.96
C THR A 57 0.37 0.61 3.35
N ALA A 58 0.31 1.71 4.12
CA ALA A 58 1.05 1.78 5.40
C ALA A 58 0.63 0.70 6.42
N CYS A 59 -0.66 0.35 6.41
CA CYS A 59 -1.24 -0.65 7.29
C CYS A 59 -0.84 -2.06 6.87
N ALA A 60 -1.00 -2.38 5.58
CA ALA A 60 -0.64 -3.67 5.02
C ALA A 60 0.87 -3.94 5.12
N HIS A 61 1.72 -2.94 4.89
CA HIS A 61 3.17 -3.05 5.06
C HIS A 61 3.57 -3.32 6.51
N ALA A 62 2.89 -2.72 7.50
CA ALA A 62 3.08 -3.07 8.91
C ALA A 62 2.63 -4.50 9.23
N THR A 63 1.55 -4.99 8.61
CA THR A 63 1.12 -6.38 8.74
C THR A 63 2.17 -7.34 8.15
N ILE A 64 2.73 -7.03 6.99
CA ILE A 64 3.84 -7.80 6.37
C ILE A 64 5.06 -7.79 7.28
N GLY A 65 5.47 -6.62 7.77
CA GLY A 65 6.66 -6.46 8.61
C GLY A 65 6.55 -7.12 9.98
N THR A 66 5.40 -7.05 10.64
CA THR A 66 5.22 -7.54 12.01
C THR A 66 4.64 -8.96 12.09
N GLY A 67 3.99 -9.44 11.03
CA GLY A 67 3.21 -10.68 11.06
C GLY A 67 1.98 -10.59 11.97
N THR A 68 1.52 -9.38 12.30
CA THR A 68 0.35 -9.13 13.17
C THR A 68 -0.66 -8.22 12.47
N PHE A 69 -1.88 -8.09 13.03
CA PHE A 69 -2.93 -7.22 12.48
C PHE A 69 -2.96 -5.83 13.14
N PRO A 70 -3.70 -4.84 12.58
CA PRO A 70 -3.75 -3.46 13.09
C PRO A 70 -4.04 -3.30 14.57
N ARG A 71 -4.86 -4.20 15.14
CA ARG A 71 -5.12 -4.26 16.59
C ARG A 71 -3.85 -4.40 17.43
N THR A 72 -2.79 -5.01 16.89
CA THR A 72 -1.53 -5.32 17.58
C THR A 72 -0.45 -4.32 17.20
N HIS A 73 -0.20 -4.08 15.91
CA HIS A 73 0.85 -3.14 15.48
C HIS A 73 0.43 -1.67 15.52
N GLY A 74 -0.84 -1.35 15.76
CA GLY A 74 -1.33 0.03 15.99
C GLY A 74 -1.53 0.88 14.73
N ILE A 75 -0.97 0.47 13.60
CA ILE A 75 -1.15 1.16 12.31
C ILE A 75 -2.52 0.82 11.71
N THR A 76 -3.43 1.78 11.71
CA THR A 76 -4.80 1.62 11.15
C THR A 76 -4.96 2.26 9.78
N GLY A 77 -4.02 3.10 9.34
CA GLY A 77 -4.05 3.66 7.99
C GLY A 77 -2.92 4.63 7.68
N HIS A 78 -3.06 5.38 6.57
CA HIS A 78 -2.13 6.45 6.18
C HIS A 78 -2.20 7.64 7.13
N ASN A 79 -3.39 7.86 7.71
CA ASN A 79 -3.63 8.87 8.73
C ASN A 79 -4.13 8.19 9.99
N ILE A 80 -3.45 8.44 11.10
CA ILE A 80 -3.81 7.94 12.43
C ILE A 80 -4.15 9.11 13.34
N ARG A 81 -5.07 8.89 14.28
CA ARG A 81 -5.53 9.93 15.19
C ARG A 81 -4.38 10.43 16.07
N ALA A 82 -4.18 11.75 16.09
CA ALA A 82 -3.29 12.49 16.95
C ALA A 82 -4.13 13.28 17.98
N ASP A 83 -4.09 12.85 19.25
CA ASP A 83 -4.67 13.52 20.41
C ASP A 83 -5.91 14.43 20.14
N ALA A 84 -5.90 15.67 20.62
CA ALA A 84 -6.94 16.66 20.36
C ALA A 84 -6.73 17.38 19.01
N SER A 85 -5.55 17.26 18.40
CA SER A 85 -5.14 18.00 17.20
C SER A 85 -5.69 17.45 15.88
N GLY A 86 -6.28 16.24 15.87
CA GLY A 86 -6.94 15.64 14.71
C GLY A 86 -6.30 14.33 14.32
N SER A 87 -5.99 14.14 13.04
CA SER A 87 -5.17 13.04 12.55
C SER A 87 -3.83 13.55 12.01
N ARG A 88 -2.87 12.63 11.90
CA ARG A 88 -1.55 12.89 11.33
C ARG A 88 -1.15 11.73 10.44
N LYS A 89 -0.20 11.98 9.53
CA LYS A 89 0.39 10.90 8.74
C LYS A 89 1.11 9.89 9.62
N THR A 90 0.87 8.62 9.31
CA THR A 90 1.63 7.49 9.83
C THR A 90 3.05 7.57 9.30
N TYR A 91 4.01 7.24 10.17
CA TYR A 91 5.45 7.33 9.91
C TYR A 91 5.96 8.74 9.59
N ARG A 92 5.18 9.79 9.86
CA ARG A 92 5.53 11.20 9.59
C ARG A 92 5.72 11.49 8.10
N GLU A 93 6.38 12.60 7.79
CA GLU A 93 6.61 13.10 6.44
C GLU A 93 7.95 12.62 5.87
N PRO A 94 8.06 12.53 4.53
CA PRO A 94 9.35 12.35 3.84
C PRO A 94 10.43 13.30 4.37
N GLY A 95 11.55 12.73 4.82
CA GLY A 95 12.68 13.48 5.41
C GLY A 95 12.71 13.46 6.95
N ASN A 96 11.59 13.11 7.59
CA ASN A 96 11.49 12.91 9.04
C ASN A 96 10.79 11.57 9.38
N ALA A 97 10.96 10.56 8.52
CA ALA A 97 10.19 9.32 8.62
C ALA A 97 10.47 8.57 9.93
N ASP A 98 9.46 8.05 10.62
CA ASP A 98 9.61 7.52 11.98
C ASP A 98 8.77 6.26 12.21
N PRO A 99 9.39 5.07 12.35
CA PRO A 99 8.69 3.82 12.59
C PRO A 99 8.15 3.68 14.03
N SER A 100 8.34 4.65 14.93
CA SER A 100 7.85 4.59 16.32
C SER A 100 6.34 4.50 16.47
N ASP A 101 5.59 4.72 15.38
CA ASP A 101 4.15 4.50 15.34
C ASP A 101 3.77 3.00 15.41
N ILE A 102 4.69 2.10 15.07
CA ILE A 102 4.47 0.65 15.10
C ILE A 102 4.62 0.15 16.55
N LEU A 103 3.54 -0.38 17.12
CA LEU A 103 3.49 -0.82 18.52
C LEU A 103 4.07 -2.22 18.76
N ALA A 104 4.34 -2.96 17.68
CA ALA A 104 4.93 -4.30 17.71
C ALA A 104 6.21 -4.32 16.87
N PRO A 105 7.27 -5.02 17.30
CA PRO A 105 8.50 -5.08 16.54
C PRO A 105 8.29 -5.81 15.20
N THR A 106 8.97 -5.35 14.15
CA THR A 106 8.99 -6.06 12.86
C THR A 106 9.88 -7.30 12.93
N LEU A 107 9.77 -8.19 11.95
CA LEU A 107 10.69 -9.30 11.76
C LEU A 107 12.13 -8.80 11.62
N ALA A 108 12.35 -7.67 10.94
CA ALA A 108 13.68 -7.08 10.80
C ALA A 108 14.25 -6.58 12.13
N ASP A 109 13.41 -6.00 13.00
CA ASP A 109 13.80 -5.59 14.35
C ASP A 109 14.14 -6.80 15.23
N LEU A 110 13.25 -7.79 15.27
CA LEU A 110 13.44 -9.03 16.06
C LEU A 110 14.68 -9.80 15.60
N TYR A 111 14.90 -9.89 14.29
CA TYR A 111 16.00 -10.66 13.73
C TYR A 111 17.34 -9.93 13.88
N SER A 112 17.35 -8.59 13.79
CA SER A 112 18.52 -7.78 14.13
C SER A 112 18.88 -7.95 15.60
N ASP A 113 17.91 -7.89 16.52
CA ASP A 113 18.15 -8.08 17.95
C ASP A 113 18.68 -9.50 18.25
N ALA A 114 18.03 -10.54 17.73
CA ALA A 114 18.43 -11.93 17.92
C ALA A 114 19.82 -12.26 17.35
N SER A 115 20.24 -11.57 16.29
CA SER A 115 21.57 -11.72 15.71
C SER A 115 22.62 -10.78 16.31
N GLY A 116 22.25 -9.90 17.25
CA GLY A 116 23.13 -8.85 17.76
C GLY A 116 23.62 -7.91 16.65
N ASN A 117 22.71 -7.50 15.77
CA ASN A 117 22.90 -6.64 14.60
C ASN A 117 23.85 -7.16 13.51
N ARG A 118 24.32 -8.42 13.60
CA ARG A 118 25.28 -8.98 12.65
C ARG A 118 24.68 -9.30 11.28
N VAL A 119 23.42 -9.75 11.24
CA VAL A 119 22.75 -10.02 9.97
C VAL A 119 22.36 -8.71 9.29
N TRP A 120 22.56 -8.65 7.98
CA TRP A 120 22.18 -7.49 7.19
C TRP A 120 20.66 -7.47 6.96
N VAL A 121 20.05 -6.31 7.15
CA VAL A 121 18.65 -6.04 6.82
C VAL A 121 18.57 -4.74 6.02
N GLY A 122 17.69 -4.69 5.03
CA GLY A 122 17.47 -3.48 4.26
C GLY A 122 16.15 -3.42 3.51
N GLU A 123 15.77 -2.22 3.10
CA GLU A 123 14.56 -1.92 2.35
C GLU A 123 14.84 -0.95 1.22
N VAL A 124 14.38 -1.31 0.02
CA VAL A 124 14.36 -0.45 -1.18
C VAL A 124 12.91 -0.20 -1.55
N GLY A 125 12.37 0.92 -1.08
CA GLY A 125 10.99 1.33 -1.34
C GLY A 125 10.89 2.53 -2.29
N TYR A 126 9.66 2.94 -2.58
CA TYR A 126 9.38 4.21 -3.25
C TYR A 126 8.90 5.27 -2.26
N GLN A 127 8.11 4.90 -1.24
CA GLN A 127 7.53 5.85 -0.28
C GLN A 127 7.73 5.45 1.18
N VAL A 128 7.65 6.45 2.06
CA VAL A 128 7.77 6.27 3.51
C VAL A 128 6.74 5.32 4.11
N TRP A 129 5.61 5.05 3.45
CA TRP A 129 4.61 4.09 3.92
C TRP A 129 5.14 2.64 3.94
N HIS A 130 6.19 2.35 3.18
CA HIS A 130 6.75 1.00 3.10
C HIS A 130 7.56 0.64 4.36
N ILE A 131 8.01 1.65 5.13
CA ILE A 131 8.76 1.51 6.41
C ILE A 131 8.10 0.53 7.38
N GLY A 132 6.79 0.31 7.29
CA GLY A 132 6.09 -0.73 8.05
C GLY A 132 6.74 -2.12 7.95
N MET A 133 7.44 -2.44 6.85
CA MET A 133 8.15 -3.71 6.69
C MET A 133 9.45 -3.77 7.47
N ILE A 134 10.35 -2.80 7.29
CA ILE A 134 11.64 -2.79 7.99
C ILE A 134 11.55 -2.35 9.46
N GLY A 135 10.58 -1.51 9.83
CA GLY A 135 10.52 -0.93 11.17
C GLY A 135 11.76 -0.07 11.45
N PHE A 136 12.44 -0.28 12.58
CA PHE A 136 13.76 0.35 12.80
C PHE A 136 14.89 -0.38 12.07
N GLY A 137 14.66 -1.59 11.57
CA GLY A 137 15.68 -2.48 11.02
C GLY A 137 16.75 -2.86 12.05
N GLY A 138 16.42 -2.85 13.34
CA GLY A 138 17.36 -3.00 14.45
C GLY A 138 17.52 -1.71 15.26
N PRO A 139 16.71 -1.50 16.33
CA PRO A 139 16.66 -0.22 17.07
C PRO A 139 17.93 0.10 17.87
N ASN A 140 18.82 -0.88 18.04
CA ASN A 140 20.05 -0.77 18.85
C ASN A 140 21.32 -0.64 17.98
N ARG A 141 21.22 -0.16 16.74
CA ARG A 141 22.37 -0.01 15.83
C ARG A 141 23.13 1.29 16.09
N GLY A 142 24.46 1.24 16.00
CA GLY A 142 25.31 2.43 16.03
C GLY A 142 25.13 3.30 14.78
N ALA A 143 25.60 4.56 14.83
CA ALA A 143 25.46 5.50 13.71
C ALA A 143 26.10 5.01 12.39
N ASP A 144 27.15 4.19 12.50
CA ASP A 144 27.87 3.59 11.35
C ASP A 144 27.28 2.23 10.91
N GLU A 145 26.30 1.69 11.63
CA GLU A 145 25.69 0.37 11.39
C GLU A 145 24.24 0.46 10.94
N LYS A 146 23.78 1.64 10.52
CA LYS A 146 22.40 1.89 10.08
C LYS A 146 22.00 0.90 8.98
N PRO A 147 20.78 0.36 9.03
CA PRO A 147 20.27 -0.47 7.96
C PRO A 147 20.05 0.36 6.69
N VAL A 148 20.06 -0.30 5.55
CA VAL A 148 19.64 0.33 4.29
C VAL A 148 18.14 0.54 4.35
N GLY A 149 17.70 1.78 4.19
CA GLY A 149 16.29 2.11 4.04
C GLY A 149 16.25 3.29 3.10
N VAL A 150 15.78 3.07 1.88
CA VAL A 150 15.85 4.05 0.80
C VAL A 150 14.52 4.17 0.10
N TYR A 151 14.11 5.42 -0.18
CA TYR A 151 12.87 5.76 -0.84
C TYR A 151 13.07 6.92 -1.81
N TRP A 152 12.10 7.14 -2.69
CA TRP A 152 12.16 8.21 -3.69
C TRP A 152 11.80 9.55 -3.08
N ASN A 153 12.71 10.52 -3.17
CA ASN A 153 12.45 11.89 -2.78
C ASN A 153 11.96 12.70 -3.98
N GLU A 154 10.63 12.80 -4.12
CA GLU A 154 9.98 13.60 -5.18
C GLU A 154 10.45 15.06 -5.23
N GLY A 155 10.78 15.66 -4.07
CA GLY A 155 11.24 17.05 -4.00
C GLY A 155 12.67 17.25 -4.51
N MET A 156 13.51 16.22 -4.42
CA MET A 156 14.91 16.25 -4.88
C MET A 156 15.12 15.52 -6.22
N GLY A 157 14.15 14.70 -6.64
CA GLY A 157 14.27 13.82 -7.79
C GLY A 157 15.38 12.77 -7.62
N SER A 158 15.56 12.23 -6.41
CA SER A 158 16.61 11.26 -6.13
C SER A 158 16.28 10.32 -4.97
N TRP A 159 17.02 9.21 -4.87
CA TRP A 159 16.92 8.27 -3.76
C TRP A 159 17.45 8.86 -2.45
N ALA A 160 16.68 8.74 -1.37
CA ALA A 160 17.03 9.26 -0.05
C ALA A 160 16.57 8.33 1.08
N PRO A 161 17.22 8.34 2.25
CA PRO A 161 16.81 7.47 3.36
C PRO A 161 15.55 7.93 4.09
N HIS A 162 15.07 9.15 3.83
CA HIS A 162 13.94 9.84 4.48
C HIS A 162 13.94 9.92 6.02
N ASN A 163 14.91 9.31 6.68
CA ASN A 163 15.39 9.64 8.02
C ASN A 163 16.86 9.24 8.12
N PRO A 164 17.81 10.16 7.81
CA PRO A 164 19.24 9.87 7.88
C PRO A 164 19.77 9.53 9.28
N ALA A 165 18.99 9.76 10.34
CA ALA A 165 19.36 9.34 11.69
C ALA A 165 19.13 7.84 11.92
N LEU A 166 18.15 7.26 11.23
CA LEU A 166 17.79 5.83 11.34
C LEU A 166 18.34 5.00 10.18
N PHE A 167 18.27 5.51 8.95
CA PHE A 167 18.59 4.77 7.74
C PHE A 167 19.75 5.39 6.95
N ARG A 168 20.31 4.60 6.05
CA ARG A 168 21.27 5.06 5.05
C ARG A 168 20.91 4.54 3.66
N LEU A 169 21.53 5.15 2.65
CA LEU A 169 21.58 4.60 1.30
C LEU A 169 22.47 3.34 1.27
N PRO A 170 22.27 2.45 0.28
CA PRO A 170 23.26 1.40 -0.01
C PRO A 170 24.63 2.01 -0.37
N ALA A 171 25.69 1.23 -0.22
CA ALA A 171 27.06 1.68 -0.45
C ALA A 171 27.28 2.20 -1.90
N THR A 172 26.53 1.67 -2.87
CA THR A 172 26.45 2.22 -4.22
C THR A 172 25.01 2.58 -4.57
N VAL A 173 24.83 3.73 -5.22
CA VAL A 173 23.55 4.22 -5.73
C VAL A 173 23.74 4.59 -7.20
N PRO A 174 22.89 4.09 -8.12
CA PRO A 174 23.01 4.44 -9.53
C PRO A 174 22.77 5.94 -9.72
N GLY A 175 23.56 6.56 -10.61
CA GLY A 175 23.43 7.98 -10.92
C GLY A 175 22.12 8.32 -11.62
N LEU A 176 21.74 9.61 -11.60
CA LEU A 176 20.52 10.09 -12.26
C LEU A 176 20.60 9.97 -13.79
N ASP A 177 21.80 9.89 -14.36
CA ASP A 177 22.03 9.61 -15.78
C ASP A 177 21.44 8.26 -16.20
N VAL A 178 21.41 7.26 -15.29
CA VAL A 178 20.75 5.97 -15.54
C VAL A 178 19.25 6.16 -15.66
N PHE A 179 18.65 6.97 -14.78
CA PHE A 179 17.22 7.26 -14.84
C PHE A 179 16.84 8.04 -16.11
N GLU A 180 17.62 9.06 -16.46
CA GLU A 180 17.45 9.84 -17.70
C GLU A 180 17.56 8.98 -18.96
N ALA A 181 18.44 7.95 -18.94
CA ALA A 181 18.56 6.99 -20.02
C ALA A 181 17.28 6.14 -20.17
N HIS A 182 16.70 5.64 -19.07
CA HIS A 182 15.42 4.92 -19.09
C HIS A 182 14.28 5.81 -19.59
N GLN A 183 14.24 7.07 -19.17
CA GLN A 183 13.25 8.03 -19.66
C GLN A 183 13.37 8.26 -21.17
N THR A 184 14.61 8.39 -21.67
CA THR A 184 14.87 8.56 -23.10
C THR A 184 14.45 7.33 -23.91
N ASP A 185 14.78 6.13 -23.44
CA ASP A 185 14.40 4.87 -24.09
C ASP A 185 12.88 4.69 -24.11
N PHE A 186 12.21 4.96 -22.98
CA PHE A 186 10.76 4.90 -22.88
C PHE A 186 10.08 5.89 -23.84
N ALA A 187 10.51 7.15 -23.86
CA ALA A 187 9.96 8.17 -24.76
C ALA A 187 10.10 7.80 -26.25
N ALA A 188 11.14 7.04 -26.62
CA ALA A 188 11.32 6.56 -27.99
C ALA A 188 10.36 5.41 -28.37
N LYS A 189 9.84 4.66 -27.40
CA LYS A 189 9.00 3.47 -27.59
C LYS A 189 7.54 3.67 -27.23
N GLU A 190 7.23 4.69 -26.43
CA GLU A 190 5.92 4.95 -25.81
C GLU A 190 4.72 4.76 -26.75
N SER A 191 4.78 5.32 -27.97
CA SER A 191 3.69 5.25 -28.95
C SER A 191 3.38 3.84 -29.45
N SER A 192 4.30 2.88 -29.24
CA SER A 192 4.12 1.47 -29.58
C SER A 192 3.69 0.60 -28.39
N LEU A 193 3.78 1.13 -27.16
CA LEU A 193 3.53 0.39 -25.93
C LEU A 193 2.10 0.53 -25.40
N THR A 194 1.36 1.55 -25.84
CA THR A 194 -0.02 1.80 -25.39
C THR A 194 -0.95 2.01 -26.58
N SER A 195 -2.16 1.42 -26.55
CA SER A 195 -3.11 1.54 -27.65
C SER A 195 -3.75 2.94 -27.73
N SER A 196 -3.74 3.66 -26.61
CA SER A 196 -4.37 4.96 -26.41
C SER A 196 -3.41 6.15 -26.51
N GLY A 197 -2.09 5.90 -26.60
CA GLY A 197 -1.06 6.94 -26.45
C GLY A 197 -1.02 7.51 -25.01
N TRP A 198 0.11 8.11 -24.62
CA TRP A 198 0.18 8.85 -23.36
C TRP A 198 -0.74 10.06 -23.45
N ASP A 199 -1.86 10.01 -22.73
CA ASP A 199 -2.72 11.17 -22.59
C ASP A 199 -2.01 12.22 -21.74
N ARG A 200 -1.33 13.16 -22.42
CA ARG A 200 -0.66 14.30 -21.78
C ARG A 200 -1.65 15.17 -20.99
N GLN A 201 -2.96 15.00 -21.17
CA GLN A 201 -3.98 15.69 -20.38
C GLN A 201 -4.03 15.17 -18.94
N PHE A 202 -3.68 13.90 -18.70
CA PHE A 202 -3.52 13.31 -17.36
C PHE A 202 -2.04 13.22 -16.96
N ASP A 203 -1.45 14.41 -16.84
CA ASP A 203 -0.20 14.65 -16.17
C ASP A 203 -0.50 15.49 -14.92
N PRO A 204 -0.85 14.85 -13.78
CA PRO A 204 -1.38 15.56 -12.60
C PRO A 204 -0.41 16.59 -12.01
N SER A 205 0.81 16.70 -12.53
CA SER A 205 1.85 17.64 -12.07
C SER A 205 2.52 18.46 -13.19
N GLY A 206 2.10 18.33 -14.45
CA GLY A 206 2.76 18.99 -15.59
C GLY A 206 4.22 18.55 -15.79
N GLY A 207 4.50 17.26 -15.59
CA GLY A 207 5.68 16.55 -16.08
C GLY A 207 6.62 16.13 -14.96
N ARG A 208 6.15 16.16 -13.70
CA ARG A 208 7.01 16.16 -12.52
C ARG A 208 6.88 14.97 -11.59
N SER A 209 5.90 14.07 -11.78
CA SER A 209 5.79 12.90 -10.92
C SER A 209 6.16 11.63 -11.69
N PRO A 210 7.41 11.14 -11.57
CA PRO A 210 7.88 9.93 -12.24
C PRO A 210 7.19 8.66 -11.75
N CYS A 211 6.44 8.74 -10.64
CA CYS A 211 5.84 7.60 -9.94
C CYS A 211 4.97 6.68 -10.80
N CYS A 212 4.34 7.22 -11.85
CA CYS A 212 3.42 6.50 -12.74
C CYS A 212 4.07 6.04 -14.07
N SER A 213 5.40 5.95 -14.15
CA SER A 213 6.10 5.68 -15.42
C SER A 213 7.05 4.48 -15.34
N PRO A 214 7.14 3.64 -16.40
CA PRO A 214 8.09 2.52 -16.44
C PRO A 214 9.56 2.85 -16.11
N PRO A 215 10.11 4.01 -16.51
CA PRO A 215 11.49 4.38 -16.18
C PRO A 215 11.82 4.37 -14.68
N VAL A 216 10.88 4.76 -13.80
CA VAL A 216 11.17 4.81 -12.36
C VAL A 216 11.20 3.42 -11.74
N VAL A 217 10.38 2.49 -12.27
CA VAL A 217 10.38 1.06 -11.92
C VAL A 217 11.72 0.43 -12.31
N GLN A 218 12.20 0.72 -13.52
CA GLN A 218 13.51 0.25 -13.99
C GLN A 218 14.66 0.83 -13.14
N TYR A 219 14.61 2.12 -12.82
CA TYR A 219 15.62 2.77 -11.99
C TYR A 219 15.63 2.26 -10.54
N GLN A 220 14.46 1.96 -9.95
CA GLN A 220 14.37 1.28 -8.66
C GLN A 220 15.00 -0.11 -8.72
N HIS A 221 14.82 -0.84 -9.83
CA HIS A 221 15.47 -2.13 -10.01
C HIS A 221 17.00 -2.00 -10.09
N ASP A 222 17.53 -0.99 -10.77
CA ASP A 222 18.99 -0.76 -10.79
C ASP A 222 19.55 -0.44 -9.40
N LEU A 223 18.78 0.27 -8.56
CA LEU A 223 19.13 0.47 -7.16
C LEU A 223 19.11 -0.84 -6.36
N LEU A 224 18.15 -1.73 -6.65
CA LEU A 224 18.07 -3.06 -6.03
C LEU A 224 19.29 -3.91 -6.38
N VAL A 225 19.71 -3.92 -7.66
CA VAL A 225 20.93 -4.59 -8.11
C VAL A 225 22.17 -4.00 -7.46
N ALA A 226 22.30 -2.66 -7.43
CA ALA A 226 23.40 -1.98 -6.75
C ALA A 226 23.47 -2.33 -5.25
N THR A 227 22.31 -2.49 -4.60
CA THR A 227 22.22 -2.94 -3.20
C THR A 227 22.74 -4.37 -3.06
N LEU A 228 22.31 -5.30 -3.91
CA LEU A 228 22.77 -6.69 -3.88
C LEU A 228 24.29 -6.82 -4.13
N ASP A 229 24.86 -5.93 -4.93
CA ASP A 229 26.30 -5.96 -5.28
C ASP A 229 27.20 -5.33 -4.23
N SER A 230 26.71 -4.35 -3.48
CA SER A 230 27.55 -3.51 -2.61
C SER A 230 27.39 -3.78 -1.11
N GLU A 231 26.33 -4.50 -0.72
CA GLU A 231 26.02 -4.79 0.68
C GLU A 231 26.50 -6.20 1.09
N PRO A 232 26.80 -6.44 2.39
CA PRO A 232 27.35 -7.71 2.89
C PRO A 232 26.29 -8.81 3.03
N ILE A 233 25.53 -9.06 1.96
CA ILE A 233 24.43 -10.03 1.91
C ILE A 233 24.94 -11.45 2.20
N GLY A 234 24.31 -12.13 3.15
CA GLY A 234 24.60 -13.53 3.44
C GLY A 234 25.93 -13.79 4.17
N ALA A 235 26.63 -12.74 4.63
CA ALA A 235 27.93 -12.85 5.28
C ALA A 235 27.85 -13.46 6.69
N GLU A 236 26.92 -12.98 7.52
CA GLU A 236 26.75 -13.37 8.93
C GLU A 236 25.46 -14.19 9.20
N GLY A 237 24.78 -14.60 8.12
CA GLY A 237 23.50 -15.32 8.16
C GLY A 237 22.57 -14.89 7.02
N PRO A 238 21.38 -15.50 6.88
CA PRO A 238 20.38 -15.05 5.91
C PRO A 238 20.09 -13.56 6.08
N SER A 239 20.29 -12.77 5.05
CA SER A 239 19.93 -11.35 5.01
C SER A 239 18.44 -11.17 4.75
N LEU A 240 17.86 -10.05 5.21
CA LEU A 240 16.48 -9.67 4.87
C LEU A 240 16.49 -8.46 3.95
N LEU A 241 15.81 -8.56 2.80
CA LEU A 241 15.62 -7.46 1.87
C LEU A 241 14.13 -7.29 1.58
N TYR A 242 13.62 -6.08 1.79
CA TYR A 242 12.25 -5.72 1.44
C TYR A 242 12.27 -4.78 0.22
N THR A 243 11.38 -4.99 -0.72
CA THR A 243 11.19 -4.08 -1.85
C THR A 243 9.72 -4.00 -2.23
N THR A 244 9.25 -2.78 -2.48
CA THR A 244 7.88 -2.51 -2.92
C THR A 244 7.91 -1.66 -4.16
N TYR A 245 7.29 -2.16 -5.22
CA TYR A 245 7.06 -1.40 -6.44
C TYR A 245 5.72 -0.67 -6.33
N LYS A 246 5.79 0.64 -6.06
CA LYS A 246 4.63 1.51 -5.79
C LYS A 246 3.81 1.85 -7.04
N SER A 247 4.44 1.77 -8.20
CA SER A 247 3.92 2.32 -9.43
C SER A 247 2.57 1.74 -9.89
N PRO A 248 2.24 0.44 -9.73
CA PRO A 248 0.92 -0.07 -10.11
C PRO A 248 -0.22 0.62 -9.34
N ASP A 249 -0.14 0.74 -8.01
CA ASP A 249 -1.17 1.49 -7.26
C ASP A 249 -1.28 2.96 -7.70
N TYR A 250 -0.13 3.62 -7.97
CA TYR A 250 -0.15 4.99 -8.49
C TYR A 250 -0.84 5.09 -9.85
N THR A 251 -0.50 4.19 -10.76
CA THR A 251 -1.08 4.11 -12.09
C THR A 251 -2.58 3.82 -12.02
N GLY A 252 -3.02 2.90 -11.16
CA GLY A 252 -4.43 2.62 -10.89
C GLY A 252 -5.19 3.83 -10.35
N HIS A 253 -4.59 4.61 -9.44
CA HIS A 253 -5.18 5.85 -8.93
C HIS A 253 -5.33 6.94 -10.00
N VAL A 254 -4.35 7.09 -10.90
CA VAL A 254 -4.34 8.15 -11.91
C VAL A 254 -5.18 7.76 -13.13
N TYR A 255 -5.03 6.55 -13.63
CA TYR A 255 -5.55 6.10 -14.92
C TYR A 255 -6.72 5.12 -14.82
N ASN A 256 -7.06 4.63 -13.62
CA ASN A 256 -7.99 3.52 -13.37
C ASN A 256 -7.36 2.14 -13.64
N MET A 257 -7.72 1.15 -12.84
CA MET A 257 -7.23 -0.24 -12.94
C MET A 257 -7.53 -0.94 -14.27
N TYR A 258 -8.50 -0.44 -15.03
CA TYR A 258 -8.90 -0.95 -16.35
C TYR A 258 -8.14 -0.32 -17.52
N SER A 259 -7.27 0.65 -17.25
CA SER A 259 -6.51 1.34 -18.30
C SER A 259 -5.36 0.48 -18.81
N ASP A 260 -5.07 0.54 -20.10
CA ASP A 260 -3.86 -0.06 -20.69
C ASP A 260 -2.57 0.40 -19.98
N TRP A 261 -2.60 1.58 -19.35
CA TRP A 261 -1.51 2.08 -18.50
C TRP A 261 -1.24 1.17 -17.31
N GLU A 262 -2.31 0.65 -16.66
CA GLU A 262 -2.18 -0.29 -15.57
C GLU A 262 -1.60 -1.62 -16.05
N GLY A 263 -2.07 -2.12 -17.20
CA GLY A 263 -1.51 -3.32 -17.83
C GLY A 263 -0.01 -3.18 -18.11
N LEU A 264 0.40 -2.07 -18.75
CA LEU A 264 1.81 -1.76 -18.99
C LEU A 264 2.62 -1.68 -17.69
N MET A 265 2.07 -1.07 -16.64
CA MET A 265 2.77 -0.95 -15.37
C MET A 265 2.96 -2.30 -14.68
N LEU A 266 1.93 -3.15 -14.65
CA LEU A 266 2.02 -4.52 -14.14
C LEU A 266 3.10 -5.31 -14.89
N ARG A 267 3.11 -5.24 -16.23
CA ARG A 267 4.14 -5.87 -17.06
C ARG A 267 5.52 -5.37 -16.71
N THR A 268 5.70 -4.06 -16.56
CA THR A 268 7.01 -3.48 -16.25
C THR A 268 7.54 -3.99 -14.90
N VAL A 269 6.68 -4.05 -13.87
CA VAL A 269 7.04 -4.57 -12.55
C VAL A 269 7.33 -6.06 -12.61
N ASP A 270 6.51 -6.85 -13.32
CA ASP A 270 6.72 -8.28 -13.51
C ASP A 270 8.02 -8.61 -14.27
N GLU A 271 8.40 -7.79 -15.26
CA GLU A 271 9.70 -7.88 -15.92
C GLU A 271 10.85 -7.65 -14.93
N GLN A 272 10.72 -6.71 -13.98
CA GLN A 272 11.74 -6.49 -12.94
C GLN A 272 11.79 -7.64 -11.93
N LEU A 273 10.64 -8.28 -11.65
CA LEU A 273 10.59 -9.51 -10.87
C LEU A 273 11.35 -10.65 -11.57
N GLY A 274 11.14 -10.81 -12.88
CA GLY A 274 11.88 -11.77 -13.71
C GLY A 274 13.39 -11.54 -13.65
N ARG A 275 13.83 -10.30 -13.87
CA ARG A 275 15.24 -9.91 -13.73
C ARG A 275 15.78 -10.18 -12.34
N LEU A 276 15.05 -9.83 -11.29
CA LEU A 276 15.50 -10.08 -9.91
C LEU A 276 15.74 -11.57 -9.64
N VAL A 277 14.90 -12.46 -10.16
CA VAL A 277 15.10 -13.90 -10.04
C VAL A 277 16.40 -14.34 -10.71
N GLU A 278 16.70 -13.81 -11.89
CA GLU A 278 17.98 -14.08 -12.59
C GLU A 278 19.17 -13.58 -11.78
N GLU A 279 19.09 -12.36 -11.23
CA GLU A 279 20.14 -11.77 -10.40
C GLU A 279 20.38 -12.55 -9.10
N LEU A 280 19.30 -13.05 -8.47
CA LEU A 280 19.37 -13.87 -7.26
C LEU A 280 19.91 -15.27 -7.54
N GLU A 281 19.49 -15.93 -8.62
CA GLU A 281 20.00 -17.24 -9.01
C GLU A 281 21.49 -17.17 -9.40
N ALA A 282 21.91 -16.09 -10.06
CA ALA A 282 23.31 -15.88 -10.42
C ALA A 282 24.22 -15.69 -9.19
N ARG A 283 23.74 -15.00 -8.15
CA ARG A 283 24.51 -14.72 -6.92
C ARG A 283 24.42 -15.83 -5.87
N TYR A 284 23.25 -16.44 -5.73
CA TYR A 284 22.90 -17.36 -4.64
C TYR A 284 22.17 -18.61 -5.16
N PRO A 285 22.78 -19.40 -6.06
CA PRO A 285 22.10 -20.51 -6.74
C PRO A 285 21.53 -21.54 -5.75
N GLY A 286 20.19 -21.60 -5.68
CA GLY A 286 19.46 -22.44 -4.72
C GLY A 286 19.65 -22.05 -3.24
N GLU A 287 20.14 -20.84 -2.95
CA GLU A 287 20.39 -20.30 -1.61
C GLU A 287 19.70 -18.94 -1.39
N TYR A 288 18.53 -18.71 -1.99
CA TYR A 288 17.66 -17.57 -1.67
C TYR A 288 16.22 -18.01 -1.44
N VAL A 289 15.46 -17.15 -0.75
CA VAL A 289 14.00 -17.24 -0.66
C VAL A 289 13.42 -15.96 -1.23
N LEU A 290 12.48 -16.06 -2.16
CA LEU A 290 11.72 -14.94 -2.69
C LEU A 290 10.25 -15.11 -2.29
N MET A 291 9.73 -14.12 -1.56
CA MET A 291 8.32 -14.02 -1.20
C MET A 291 7.72 -12.90 -2.06
N VAL A 292 6.72 -13.22 -2.87
CA VAL A 292 6.01 -12.24 -3.70
C VAL A 292 4.59 -12.09 -3.17
N THR A 293 4.16 -10.85 -2.94
CA THR A 293 2.81 -10.53 -2.46
C THR A 293 2.33 -9.20 -3.03
N ALA A 294 1.07 -8.87 -2.76
CA ALA A 294 0.55 -7.51 -2.84
C ALA A 294 0.16 -7.05 -1.43
N ASP A 295 0.11 -5.73 -1.23
CA ASP A 295 -0.38 -5.13 0.00
C ASP A 295 -1.92 -5.00 -0.02
N HIS A 296 -2.50 -4.66 -1.17
CA HIS A 296 -3.93 -4.66 -1.43
C HIS A 296 -4.26 -4.82 -2.93
N GLY A 297 -5.55 -4.88 -3.25
CA GLY A 297 -6.06 -4.72 -4.62
C GLY A 297 -6.37 -3.27 -4.96
N GLN A 298 -7.09 -3.06 -6.05
CA GLN A 298 -7.58 -1.73 -6.45
C GLN A 298 -9.09 -1.71 -6.60
N CYS A 299 -9.70 -0.53 -6.59
CA CYS A 299 -11.09 -0.35 -6.98
C CYS A 299 -11.15 0.46 -8.27
N PRO A 300 -12.06 0.15 -9.20
CA PRO A 300 -12.24 0.99 -10.37
C PRO A 300 -12.72 2.37 -9.97
N LEU A 301 -12.40 3.38 -10.78
CA LEU A 301 -12.99 4.71 -10.59
C LEU A 301 -14.51 4.59 -10.65
N PRO A 302 -15.26 5.17 -9.69
CA PRO A 302 -16.72 5.00 -9.62
C PRO A 302 -17.43 5.36 -10.93
N ASP A 303 -17.04 6.46 -11.57
CA ASP A 303 -17.64 6.94 -12.82
C ASP A 303 -17.45 5.95 -13.99
N ALA A 304 -16.46 5.04 -13.92
CA ALA A 304 -16.24 4.00 -14.93
C ALA A 304 -17.15 2.79 -14.77
N VAL A 305 -17.80 2.63 -13.60
CA VAL A 305 -18.64 1.49 -13.25
C VAL A 305 -20.04 1.91 -12.78
N ASN A 306 -20.46 3.15 -13.07
CA ASN A 306 -21.68 3.77 -12.54
C ASN A 306 -21.77 3.76 -11.01
N GLY A 307 -20.62 3.69 -10.35
CA GLY A 307 -20.49 3.68 -8.92
C GLY A 307 -20.75 5.04 -8.29
N VAL A 308 -20.88 5.01 -6.98
CA VAL A 308 -21.15 6.15 -6.12
C VAL A 308 -19.93 6.42 -5.24
N ARG A 309 -19.63 7.70 -5.02
CA ARG A 309 -18.49 8.15 -4.22
C ARG A 309 -18.98 8.58 -2.84
N LEU A 310 -18.28 8.14 -1.81
CA LEU A 310 -18.33 8.79 -0.52
C LEU A 310 -17.58 10.13 -0.63
N ASP A 311 -18.26 11.26 -0.43
CA ASP A 311 -17.64 12.58 -0.36
C ASP A 311 -17.40 12.99 1.10
N PRO A 312 -16.14 13.01 1.59
CA PRO A 312 -15.82 13.42 2.96
C PRO A 312 -16.30 14.85 3.30
N ILE A 313 -16.39 15.74 2.29
CA ILE A 313 -16.84 17.12 2.47
C ILE A 313 -18.33 17.16 2.75
N GLN A 314 -19.14 16.42 1.97
CA GLN A 314 -20.59 16.37 2.20
C GLN A 314 -20.91 15.65 3.51
N LEU A 315 -20.18 14.57 3.84
CA LEU A 315 -20.34 13.87 5.10
C LEU A 315 -20.02 14.77 6.31
N THR A 316 -18.89 15.49 6.26
CA THR A 316 -18.52 16.47 7.30
C THR A 316 -19.63 17.50 7.49
N ARG A 317 -20.08 18.11 6.39
CA ARG A 317 -21.14 19.12 6.40
C ARG A 317 -22.44 18.60 7.01
N SER A 318 -22.86 17.40 6.61
CA SER A 318 -24.06 16.75 7.12
C SER A 318 -24.02 16.55 8.64
N ILE A 319 -22.86 16.16 9.18
CA ILE A 319 -22.67 16.00 10.62
C ILE A 319 -22.69 17.37 11.32
N GLU A 320 -21.99 18.36 10.77
CA GLU A 320 -21.94 19.71 11.35
C GLU A 320 -23.29 20.42 11.33
N GLU A 321 -24.11 20.22 10.29
CA GLU A 321 -25.47 20.75 10.19
C GLU A 321 -26.41 20.12 11.24
N ALA A 322 -26.22 18.83 11.54
CA ALA A 322 -27.06 18.10 12.49
C ALA A 322 -26.69 18.37 13.96
N PHE A 323 -25.40 18.46 14.27
CA PHE A 323 -24.89 18.52 15.65
C PHE A 323 -24.23 19.85 16.01
N GLY A 324 -24.18 20.79 15.07
CA GLY A 324 -23.70 22.15 15.27
C GLY A 324 -22.19 22.30 15.07
N ALA A 325 -21.81 23.36 14.36
CA ALA A 325 -20.48 23.94 14.43
C ALA A 325 -20.43 24.84 15.68
N GLY A 326 -19.98 24.28 16.82
CA GLY A 326 -19.55 25.12 17.94
C GLY A 326 -18.42 26.08 17.53
N PRO A 327 -17.84 26.88 18.44
CA PRO A 327 -16.64 27.68 18.13
C PRO A 327 -15.46 26.84 17.60
N THR A 328 -15.53 25.52 17.78
CA THR A 328 -14.68 24.49 17.15
C THR A 328 -15.58 23.45 16.50
N SER A 329 -15.19 22.91 15.33
CA SER A 329 -15.96 21.85 14.66
C SER A 329 -16.14 20.62 15.57
N VAL A 330 -17.30 19.97 15.45
CA VAL A 330 -17.59 18.67 16.07
C VAL A 330 -16.92 17.51 15.33
N VAL A 331 -16.51 17.73 14.07
CA VAL A 331 -15.74 16.80 13.26
C VAL A 331 -14.26 17.20 13.35
N GLN A 332 -13.40 16.23 13.66
CA GLN A 332 -11.95 16.41 13.60
C GLN A 332 -11.45 16.15 12.18
N ASP A 333 -11.78 14.97 11.63
CA ASP A 333 -11.40 14.56 10.27
C ASP A 333 -12.38 13.52 9.75
N VAL A 334 -12.50 13.44 8.42
CA VAL A 334 -13.23 12.38 7.73
C VAL A 334 -12.29 11.73 6.72
N TRP A 335 -12.09 10.42 6.91
CA TRP A 335 -11.36 9.55 6.01
C TRP A 335 -12.34 8.53 5.40
N PRO A 336 -11.98 7.86 4.28
CA PRO A 336 -12.89 6.93 3.61
C PRO A 336 -13.48 5.83 4.51
N SER A 337 -12.76 5.41 5.54
CA SER A 337 -13.14 4.34 6.48
C SER A 337 -13.45 4.82 7.91
N GLU A 338 -13.05 6.03 8.29
CA GLU A 338 -13.18 6.53 9.66
C GLU A 338 -13.67 7.98 9.71
N VAL A 339 -14.53 8.27 10.68
CA VAL A 339 -14.92 9.64 11.05
C VAL A 339 -14.38 9.92 12.45
N TYR A 340 -13.44 10.85 12.56
CA TYR A 340 -12.90 11.28 13.85
C TYR A 340 -13.69 12.47 14.37
N MET A 341 -14.23 12.32 15.59
CA MET A 341 -15.08 13.33 16.22
C MET A 341 -14.35 14.06 17.35
N ASN A 342 -14.61 15.37 17.46
CA ASN A 342 -14.27 16.17 18.62
C ASN A 342 -15.26 15.84 19.75
N VAL A 343 -14.95 14.80 20.53
CA VAL A 343 -15.84 14.28 21.58
C VAL A 343 -16.22 15.35 22.63
N PRO A 344 -15.30 16.21 23.12
CA PRO A 344 -15.68 17.34 23.97
C PRO A 344 -16.70 18.28 23.31
N GLY A 345 -16.44 18.71 22.07
CA GLY A 345 -17.35 19.59 21.33
C GLY A 345 -18.73 18.96 21.09
N LEU A 346 -18.76 17.67 20.77
CA LEU A 346 -20.00 16.91 20.59
C LEU A 346 -20.82 16.82 21.88
N ARG A 347 -20.14 16.64 23.02
CA ARG A 347 -20.79 16.65 24.35
C ARG A 347 -21.36 18.02 24.69
N ASP A 348 -20.64 19.10 24.39
CA ASP A 348 -21.12 20.46 24.62
C ASP A 348 -22.35 20.80 23.75
N ALA A 349 -22.44 20.19 22.57
CA ALA A 349 -23.63 20.23 21.72
C ALA A 349 -24.79 19.34 22.22
N GLY A 350 -24.61 18.60 23.31
CA GLY A 350 -25.62 17.70 23.87
C GLY A 350 -25.81 16.41 23.07
N ALA A 351 -24.84 16.04 22.24
CA ALA A 351 -24.87 14.85 21.39
C ALA A 351 -23.81 13.81 21.79
N SER A 352 -23.99 12.60 21.30
CA SER A 352 -23.08 11.46 21.51
C SER A 352 -22.59 10.88 20.18
N LEU A 353 -21.56 10.04 20.24
CA LEU A 353 -21.09 9.30 19.07
C LEU A 353 -22.18 8.38 18.49
N ASP A 354 -23.06 7.86 19.35
CA ASP A 354 -24.18 7.02 18.93
C ASP A 354 -25.24 7.84 18.16
N ASP A 355 -25.46 9.11 18.53
CA ASP A 355 -26.34 10.01 17.79
C ASP A 355 -25.78 10.31 16.39
N VAL A 356 -24.47 10.56 16.30
CA VAL A 356 -23.77 10.77 15.02
C VAL A 356 -23.85 9.52 14.15
N ALA A 357 -23.60 8.34 14.71
CA ALA A 357 -23.71 7.08 13.97
C ALA A 357 -25.15 6.85 13.46
N ALA A 358 -26.16 7.16 14.29
CA ALA A 358 -27.57 7.07 13.89
C ALA A 358 -27.90 8.05 12.74
N HIS A 359 -27.37 9.27 12.78
CA HIS A 359 -27.54 10.26 11.70
C HIS A 359 -26.91 9.78 10.39
N ILE A 360 -25.63 9.41 10.41
CA ILE A 360 -24.89 8.98 9.22
C ILE A 360 -25.51 7.74 8.57
N ARG A 361 -26.04 6.80 9.38
CA ARG A 361 -26.73 5.60 8.88
C ARG A 361 -27.92 5.91 7.97
N HIS A 362 -28.54 7.07 8.13
CA HIS A 362 -29.68 7.49 7.32
C HIS A 362 -29.30 8.39 6.14
N LEU A 363 -28.02 8.69 5.95
CA LEU A 363 -27.53 9.45 4.81
C LEU A 363 -27.74 8.64 3.53
N THR A 364 -28.43 9.25 2.55
CA THR A 364 -28.58 8.65 1.23
C THR A 364 -27.47 9.08 0.29
N TYR A 365 -27.22 8.31 -0.76
CA TYR A 365 -26.26 8.69 -1.79
C TYR A 365 -26.52 10.11 -2.31
N ARG A 366 -27.78 10.48 -2.59
CA ARG A 366 -28.18 11.83 -3.05
C ARG A 366 -27.70 12.94 -2.12
N GLN A 367 -27.75 12.71 -0.80
CA GLN A 367 -27.35 13.70 0.20
C GLN A 367 -25.83 13.85 0.28
N ASN A 368 -25.08 12.82 -0.07
CA ASN A 368 -23.61 12.83 -0.04
C ASN A 368 -22.96 13.19 -1.39
N LEU A 369 -23.74 13.49 -2.43
CA LEU A 369 -23.17 13.89 -3.72
C LEU A 369 -22.57 15.29 -3.69
N GLY A 370 -21.26 15.36 -3.83
CA GLY A 370 -20.54 16.60 -4.05
C GLY A 370 -20.96 17.31 -5.36
N PRO A 371 -20.87 18.66 -5.42
CA PRO A 371 -21.31 19.44 -6.57
C PRO A 371 -20.47 19.21 -7.85
N TYR A 372 -19.30 18.58 -7.70
CA TYR A 372 -18.35 18.28 -8.78
C TYR A 372 -18.60 16.90 -9.42
N VAL A 373 -19.49 16.08 -8.86
CA VAL A 373 -19.81 14.77 -9.43
C VAL A 373 -20.90 14.93 -10.51
N PRO A 374 -20.67 14.51 -11.75
CA PRO A 374 -21.69 14.57 -12.80
C PRO A 374 -22.88 13.68 -12.41
N ARG A 375 -24.06 14.27 -12.20
CA ARG A 375 -25.25 13.52 -11.75
C ARG A 375 -25.66 12.41 -12.72
N ASN A 376 -25.37 12.55 -14.00
CA ASN A 376 -25.64 11.55 -15.04
C ASN A 376 -24.63 10.38 -15.04
N ALA A 377 -23.50 10.49 -14.33
CA ALA A 377 -22.53 9.40 -14.18
C ALA A 377 -22.92 8.41 -13.05
N ILE A 378 -23.97 8.73 -12.29
CA ILE A 378 -24.43 7.95 -11.14
C ILE A 378 -25.69 7.18 -11.53
N GLU A 379 -25.78 5.93 -11.07
CA GLU A 379 -26.99 5.13 -11.18
C GLU A 379 -28.16 5.79 -10.43
N GLN A 380 -29.17 6.25 -11.18
CA GLN A 380 -30.24 7.08 -10.63
C GLN A 380 -31.11 6.36 -9.61
N ASP A 381 -31.27 5.05 -9.78
CA ASP A 381 -32.12 4.22 -8.93
C ASP A 381 -31.53 4.03 -7.53
N LEU A 382 -30.21 4.23 -7.36
CA LEU A 382 -29.54 4.14 -6.06
C LEU A 382 -29.60 5.44 -5.25
N LEU A 383 -29.98 6.58 -5.85
CA LEU A 383 -29.79 7.88 -5.23
C LEU A 383 -30.50 8.05 -3.87
N ASP A 384 -31.63 7.39 -3.68
CA ASP A 384 -32.42 7.47 -2.45
C ASP A 384 -32.14 6.31 -1.49
N ASP A 385 -31.23 5.41 -1.84
CA ASP A 385 -30.78 4.32 -0.98
C ASP A 385 -29.82 4.83 0.10
N PRO A 386 -29.80 4.20 1.29
CA PRO A 386 -28.79 4.47 2.31
C PRO A 386 -27.39 4.21 1.76
N GLU A 387 -26.49 5.17 1.96
CA GLU A 387 -25.08 5.04 1.56
C GLU A 387 -24.33 4.03 2.45
N PHE A 388 -24.72 3.95 3.72
CA PHE A 388 -24.10 3.06 4.69
C PHE A 388 -25.03 1.91 5.06
N SER A 389 -24.56 0.68 4.84
CA SER A 389 -25.25 -0.52 5.36
C SER A 389 -25.21 -0.58 6.90
N ALA A 390 -24.13 -0.08 7.51
CA ALA A 390 -23.99 0.07 8.95
C ALA A 390 -22.99 1.18 9.30
N VAL A 391 -23.20 1.82 10.44
CA VAL A 391 -22.29 2.81 11.04
C VAL A 391 -22.15 2.46 12.51
N PHE A 392 -20.92 2.31 12.99
CA PHE A 392 -20.64 1.90 14.36
C PHE A 392 -19.83 2.97 15.08
N ALA A 393 -20.39 3.49 16.17
CA ALA A 393 -19.62 4.32 17.09
C ALA A 393 -18.54 3.46 17.78
N SER A 394 -17.39 4.06 18.12
CA SER A 394 -16.32 3.36 18.85
C SER A 394 -16.79 2.78 20.19
N THR A 395 -17.72 3.46 20.86
CA THR A 395 -18.41 2.99 22.09
C THR A 395 -19.12 1.64 21.90
N TRP A 396 -19.58 1.35 20.69
CA TRP A 396 -20.17 0.07 20.33
C TRP A 396 -19.12 -1.00 20.06
N LEU A 397 -18.01 -0.64 19.38
CA LEU A 397 -16.89 -1.55 19.11
C LEU A 397 -16.24 -2.07 20.40
N ASP A 398 -16.14 -1.24 21.44
CA ASP A 398 -15.63 -1.66 22.77
C ASP A 398 -16.45 -2.78 23.42
N ARG A 399 -17.72 -2.91 23.02
CA ARG A 399 -18.66 -3.93 23.51
C ARG A 399 -18.81 -5.10 22.53
N LEU A 400 -18.09 -5.05 21.41
CA LEU A 400 -18.11 -6.04 20.35
C LEU A 400 -17.04 -7.11 20.62
N TRP A 401 -17.37 -8.07 21.48
CA TRP A 401 -16.49 -9.20 21.79
C TRP A 401 -16.89 -10.49 21.08
N ASP A 402 -18.12 -10.55 20.57
CA ASP A 402 -18.65 -11.68 19.81
C ASP A 402 -19.51 -11.17 18.66
N VAL A 403 -19.01 -11.34 17.43
CA VAL A 403 -19.72 -10.98 16.19
C VAL A 403 -20.54 -12.14 15.64
N SER A 404 -20.40 -13.35 16.16
CA SER A 404 -21.18 -14.52 15.73
C SER A 404 -22.68 -14.36 16.03
N ARG A 405 -23.02 -13.52 17.01
CA ARG A 405 -24.39 -13.16 17.37
C ARG A 405 -25.17 -12.39 16.30
N PHE A 406 -24.48 -11.81 15.30
CA PHE A 406 -25.16 -11.11 14.21
C PHE A 406 -25.68 -12.05 13.12
N GLY A 407 -25.46 -13.37 13.27
CA GLY A 407 -25.87 -14.38 12.31
C GLY A 407 -24.98 -14.39 11.07
N ASP A 408 -25.36 -15.21 10.10
CA ASP A 408 -24.70 -15.22 8.80
C ASP A 408 -24.98 -13.89 8.07
N THR A 409 -23.94 -13.33 7.49
CA THR A 409 -24.04 -12.12 6.68
C THR A 409 -24.99 -12.33 5.50
N ILE A 410 -25.81 -11.31 5.17
CA ILE A 410 -26.62 -11.30 3.93
C ILE A 410 -25.75 -11.27 2.67
N TYR A 411 -24.47 -10.89 2.81
CA TYR A 411 -23.45 -11.04 1.79
C TYR A 411 -22.82 -12.42 1.94
N THR A 412 -23.36 -13.41 1.23
CA THR A 412 -23.07 -14.84 1.45
C THR A 412 -21.65 -15.27 1.04
N GLY A 413 -20.81 -14.33 0.60
CA GLY A 413 -19.53 -14.61 -0.04
C GLY A 413 -19.65 -15.25 -1.44
N GLN A 414 -20.86 -15.70 -1.84
CA GLN A 414 -21.17 -16.07 -3.22
C GLN A 414 -21.47 -14.85 -4.10
N ASP A 415 -21.84 -13.73 -3.48
CA ASP A 415 -22.22 -12.48 -4.15
C ASP A 415 -21.02 -11.58 -4.50
N VAL A 416 -19.83 -11.89 -3.96
CA VAL A 416 -18.61 -11.12 -4.19
C VAL A 416 -17.50 -12.08 -4.60
N ASP A 417 -17.22 -12.12 -5.89
CA ASP A 417 -16.07 -12.84 -6.42
C ASP A 417 -14.78 -12.18 -5.90
N PRO A 418 -13.99 -12.83 -5.02
CA PRO A 418 -12.78 -12.24 -4.41
C PRO A 418 -11.64 -12.04 -5.42
N GLY A 419 -11.95 -12.23 -6.70
CA GLY A 419 -11.43 -13.35 -7.45
C GLY A 419 -9.94 -13.50 -7.51
N ILE A 420 -9.53 -14.20 -6.48
CA ILE A 420 -8.72 -15.38 -6.61
C ILE A 420 -9.12 -16.17 -7.89
N PRO A 421 -8.22 -16.32 -8.88
CA PRO A 421 -8.52 -17.10 -10.08
C PRO A 421 -8.83 -18.59 -9.74
N PRO A 422 -9.51 -19.37 -10.61
CA PRO A 422 -9.69 -20.81 -10.40
C PRO A 422 -8.36 -21.55 -10.43
N ALA A 423 -8.22 -22.64 -9.67
CA ALA A 423 -6.96 -23.43 -9.60
C ALA A 423 -6.61 -24.12 -10.92
N SER A 424 -7.61 -24.26 -11.80
CA SER A 424 -7.53 -24.87 -13.11
C SER A 424 -7.17 -23.90 -14.24
N LEU A 425 -6.93 -22.61 -13.96
CA LEU A 425 -6.09 -21.85 -14.87
C LEU A 425 -4.77 -22.60 -14.89
N ASN A 426 -4.48 -23.27 -15.99
CA ASN A 426 -3.21 -23.94 -16.21
C ASN A 426 -2.13 -22.84 -16.09
N LEU A 427 -1.60 -22.71 -14.87
CA LEU A 427 -0.39 -21.96 -14.56
C LEU A 427 0.76 -22.57 -15.34
#